data_AF-A0A9E3U720-F1
#
_entry.id   AF-A0A9E3U720-F1
#
_cell.length_a   1.000
_cell.length_b   1.000
_cell.length_c   1.000
_cell.angle_alpha   90.00
_cell.angle_beta   90.00
_cell.angle_gamma   90.00
#
_symmetry.space_group_name_H-M   'P 1'
#
loop_
_entity.id
_entity.type
_entity.pdbx_description
1 polymer ?
#
loop_
_entity_poly.entity_id
_entity_poly.type
_entity_poly.pdbx_seq_one_letter_code
_entity_poly.pdbx_strand_id
1 'polypeptide(L)'
;MGGLGPGRAYEPWLVTRRGRAALAAVGFASFVLAVALLVPPPSLPVPAALSATVSILAMALAIGRLDGSHEIEVDEGGVRWRRGRSTGYVPFTRIADATVRKGIVGPKVLVLLLADGGVMKLGIQETPPAALLGAVLARISRCKSAPAPPIELEALARDGRSLTAWMADVRASTSTSTTAYRTRATDLDALERAYLDERNDPELRAAAIHALLANGDAACVERIAASLGPGSPPIVVAAASLAGSVDPQLLDEALRYLPAADQPAEARPRVRVAPAARIEARAPIEEITDTRDDEARSARPRLRRPPP
;
A
#
# COMPACT_ATOMS: atom_id res chain seq x y z
N MET A 1 -1.06 -3.82 43.04
CA MET A 1 0.31 -4.33 42.78
C MET A 1 0.17 -5.69 42.13
N GLY A 2 0.44 -5.80 40.83
CA GLY A 2 0.36 -7.04 40.06
C GLY A 2 1.40 -6.99 38.96
N GLY A 3 2.32 -7.95 38.99
CA GLY A 3 3.64 -7.91 38.37
C GLY A 3 3.67 -7.75 36.85
N LEU A 4 4.71 -7.05 36.41
CA LEU A 4 5.22 -6.98 35.05
C LEU A 4 5.40 -8.37 34.44
N GLY A 5 4.71 -8.64 33.33
CA GLY A 5 5.07 -9.71 32.39
C GLY A 5 6.12 -9.18 31.39
N PRO A 6 7.18 -9.94 31.10
CA PRO A 6 8.30 -9.46 30.29
C PRO A 6 7.88 -9.21 28.85
N GLY A 7 8.44 -8.15 28.26
CA GLY A 7 8.19 -7.71 26.90
C GLY A 7 8.38 -8.81 25.88
N ARG A 8 7.40 -8.96 24.98
CA ARG A 8 7.64 -9.66 23.72
C ARG A 8 8.46 -8.74 22.84
N ALA A 9 9.73 -9.09 22.71
CA ALA A 9 10.62 -8.55 21.71
C ALA A 9 9.93 -8.55 20.33
N TYR A 10 10.12 -7.46 19.60
CA TYR A 10 9.89 -7.38 18.17
C TYR A 10 10.48 -8.64 17.51
N GLU A 11 9.64 -9.51 16.94
CA GLU A 11 10.14 -10.55 16.03
C GLU A 11 10.50 -9.84 14.73
N PRO A 12 11.79 -9.70 14.37
CA PRO A 12 12.15 -9.26 13.03
C PRO A 12 11.53 -10.26 12.08
N TRP A 13 10.82 -9.78 11.06
CA TRP A 13 10.15 -10.60 10.05
C TRP A 13 11.04 -11.78 9.68
N LEU A 14 10.71 -12.93 10.28
CA LEU A 14 11.29 -14.20 9.97
C LEU A 14 11.02 -14.37 8.48
N VAL A 15 12.10 -14.43 7.69
CA VAL A 15 12.16 -15.35 6.56
C VAL A 15 11.41 -16.58 7.04
N THR A 16 10.18 -16.75 6.54
CA THR A 16 9.19 -17.64 7.16
C THR A 16 9.87 -18.95 7.51
N ARG A 17 9.52 -19.62 8.61
CA ARG A 17 10.08 -20.97 8.91
C ARG A 17 10.04 -21.88 7.67
N ARG A 18 9.08 -21.66 6.75
CA ARG A 18 9.01 -22.24 5.40
C ARG A 18 10.07 -21.74 4.41
N GLY A 19 10.38 -20.45 4.35
CA GLY A 19 11.48 -19.89 3.55
C GLY A 19 12.87 -20.30 4.04
N ARG A 20 13.11 -20.35 5.36
CA ARG A 20 14.36 -20.92 5.92
C ARG A 20 14.43 -22.43 5.75
N ALA A 21 13.31 -23.16 5.89
CA ALA A 21 13.27 -24.59 5.56
C ALA A 21 13.44 -24.85 4.07
N ALA A 22 12.94 -23.99 3.17
CA ALA A 22 13.14 -24.12 1.73
C ALA A 22 14.58 -23.78 1.32
N LEU A 23 15.18 -22.71 1.85
CA LEU A 23 16.59 -22.39 1.63
C LEU A 23 17.53 -23.43 2.27
N ALA A 24 17.19 -23.95 3.46
CA ALA A 24 17.91 -25.05 4.09
C ALA A 24 17.70 -26.37 3.34
N ALA A 25 16.52 -26.64 2.77
CA ALA A 25 16.27 -27.83 1.96
C ALA A 25 16.98 -27.75 0.60
N VAL A 26 17.04 -26.57 -0.02
CA VAL A 26 17.82 -26.35 -1.26
C VAL A 26 19.32 -26.45 -0.95
N GLY A 27 19.79 -25.82 0.13
CA GLY A 27 21.18 -25.93 0.57
C GLY A 27 21.57 -27.35 0.98
N PHE A 28 20.68 -28.08 1.67
CA PHE A 28 20.87 -29.47 2.06
C PHE A 28 20.81 -30.40 0.85
N ALA A 29 19.90 -30.17 -0.10
CA ALA A 29 19.86 -30.93 -1.36
C ALA A 29 21.11 -30.67 -2.20
N SER A 30 21.60 -29.43 -2.28
CA SER A 30 22.88 -29.10 -2.95
C SER A 30 24.08 -29.70 -2.23
N PHE A 31 24.08 -29.77 -0.89
CA PHE A 31 25.13 -30.40 -0.11
C PHE A 31 25.13 -31.92 -0.25
N VAL A 32 23.97 -32.56 -0.10
CA VAL A 32 23.79 -34.01 -0.32
C VAL A 32 24.17 -34.38 -1.75
N LEU A 33 23.84 -33.54 -2.73
CA LEU A 33 24.26 -33.74 -4.12
C LEU A 33 25.76 -33.55 -4.32
N ALA A 34 26.37 -32.52 -3.73
CA ALA A 34 27.81 -32.33 -3.79
C ALA A 34 28.56 -33.52 -3.16
N VAL A 35 28.08 -34.02 -2.01
CA VAL A 35 28.61 -35.22 -1.35
C VAL A 35 28.40 -36.48 -2.21
N ALA A 36 27.23 -36.64 -2.85
CA ALA A 36 26.96 -37.75 -3.76
C ALA A 36 27.81 -37.72 -5.05
N LEU A 37 28.24 -36.54 -5.50
CA LEU A 37 29.16 -36.37 -6.62
C LEU A 37 30.63 -36.60 -6.23
N LEU A 38 30.98 -36.39 -4.96
CA LEU A 38 32.31 -36.67 -4.42
C LEU A 38 32.54 -38.16 -4.14
N VAL A 39 31.48 -38.93 -3.89
CA VAL A 39 31.54 -40.38 -3.67
C VAL A 39 30.54 -41.08 -4.58
N PRO A 40 30.83 -41.22 -5.89
CA PRO A 40 29.94 -41.97 -6.77
C PRO A 40 29.87 -43.42 -6.28
N PRO A 41 28.67 -44.02 -6.16
CA PRO A 41 28.58 -45.45 -5.90
C PRO A 41 29.26 -46.19 -7.06
N PRO A 42 30.07 -47.23 -6.77
CA PRO A 42 30.99 -47.85 -7.75
C PRO A 42 30.29 -48.54 -8.94
N SER A 43 28.97 -48.53 -8.98
CA SER A 43 28.15 -49.25 -9.97
C SER A 43 27.33 -48.35 -10.90
N LEU A 44 27.39 -47.02 -10.79
CA LEU A 44 26.66 -46.15 -11.73
C LEU A 44 27.47 -45.93 -13.01
N PRO A 45 26.89 -46.20 -14.20
CA PRO A 45 27.54 -45.85 -15.45
C PRO A 45 27.71 -44.32 -15.53
N VAL A 46 28.95 -43.87 -15.77
CA VAL A 46 29.36 -42.47 -15.96
C VAL A 46 28.35 -41.58 -16.71
N PRO A 47 27.70 -42.01 -17.81
CA PRO A 47 26.71 -41.17 -18.49
C PRO A 47 25.47 -40.82 -17.65
N ALA A 48 25.03 -41.69 -16.74
CA ALA A 48 23.86 -41.43 -15.89
C ALA A 48 24.15 -40.35 -14.83
N ALA A 49 25.36 -40.36 -14.26
CA ALA A 49 25.80 -39.36 -13.28
C ALA A 49 25.94 -37.96 -13.93
N LEU A 50 26.46 -37.90 -15.16
CA LEU A 50 26.57 -36.64 -15.91
C LEU A 50 25.19 -36.06 -16.24
N SER A 51 24.24 -36.89 -16.68
CA SER A 51 22.87 -36.46 -17.01
C SER A 51 22.13 -35.89 -15.79
N ALA A 52 22.26 -36.54 -14.62
CA ALA A 52 21.65 -36.05 -13.38
C ALA A 52 22.24 -34.69 -12.95
N THR A 53 23.56 -34.52 -13.06
CA THR A 53 24.25 -33.27 -12.72
C THR A 53 23.79 -32.12 -13.61
N VAL A 54 23.72 -32.36 -14.93
CA VAL A 54 23.24 -31.37 -15.90
C VAL A 54 21.77 -31.02 -15.65
N SER A 55 20.92 -32.01 -15.35
CA SER A 55 19.50 -31.79 -15.07
C SER A 55 19.28 -30.94 -13.81
N ILE A 56 20.07 -31.18 -12.76
CA ILE A 56 19.97 -30.40 -11.52
C ILE A 56 20.51 -28.99 -11.71
N LEU A 57 21.62 -28.83 -12.43
CA LEU A 57 22.13 -27.51 -12.78
C LEU A 57 21.11 -26.74 -13.64
N ALA A 58 20.52 -27.39 -14.64
CA ALA A 58 19.47 -26.82 -15.47
C ALA A 58 18.23 -26.43 -14.64
N MET A 59 17.84 -27.27 -13.67
CA MET A 59 16.72 -26.98 -12.78
C MET A 59 17.04 -25.83 -11.82
N ALA A 60 18.24 -25.75 -11.24
CA ALA A 60 18.67 -24.64 -10.41
C ALA A 60 18.73 -23.33 -11.21
N LEU A 61 19.21 -23.38 -12.46
CA LEU A 61 19.20 -22.24 -13.39
C LEU A 61 17.78 -21.85 -13.81
N ALA A 62 16.88 -22.82 -14.00
CA ALA A 62 15.48 -22.57 -14.29
C ALA A 62 14.76 -21.94 -13.10
N ILE A 63 14.97 -22.45 -11.88
CA ILE A 63 14.44 -21.86 -10.64
C ILE A 63 14.99 -20.44 -10.43
N GLY A 64 16.28 -20.22 -10.68
CA GLY A 64 16.89 -18.89 -10.65
C GLY A 64 16.34 -17.92 -11.71
N ARG A 65 15.86 -18.43 -12.85
CA ARG A 65 15.10 -17.65 -13.85
C ARG A 65 13.63 -17.43 -13.45
N LEU A 66 13.05 -18.31 -12.64
CA LEU A 66 11.65 -18.24 -12.15
C LEU A 66 11.49 -17.37 -10.89
N ASP A 67 12.57 -17.13 -10.14
CA ASP A 67 13.26 -15.85 -9.96
C ASP A 67 12.63 -14.49 -10.41
N GLY A 68 11.36 -14.43 -10.79
CA GLY A 68 10.72 -13.43 -11.63
C GLY A 68 11.18 -11.99 -11.41
N SER A 69 11.26 -11.27 -12.52
CA SER A 69 11.52 -9.84 -12.55
C SER A 69 10.59 -9.08 -11.60
N HIS A 70 11.17 -8.05 -10.98
CA HIS A 70 10.40 -7.08 -10.22
C HIS A 70 10.14 -5.90 -11.15
N GLU A 71 8.89 -5.48 -11.23
CA GLU A 71 8.55 -4.14 -11.67
C GLU A 71 8.85 -3.21 -10.50
N ILE A 72 9.70 -2.21 -10.73
CA ILE A 72 10.20 -1.33 -9.67
C ILE A 72 9.81 0.10 -10.04
N GLU A 73 9.13 0.75 -9.11
CA GLU A 73 8.74 2.15 -9.21
C GLU A 73 9.35 2.93 -8.05
N VAL A 74 9.82 4.14 -8.34
CA VAL A 74 10.40 5.04 -7.34
C VAL A 74 9.45 6.21 -7.17
N ASP A 75 8.96 6.37 -5.95
CA ASP A 75 8.03 7.45 -5.59
C ASP A 75 8.70 8.52 -4.70
N GLU A 76 7.91 9.42 -4.12
CA GLU A 76 8.43 10.49 -3.26
C GLU A 76 9.03 9.96 -1.95
N GLY A 77 8.46 8.90 -1.39
CA GLY A 77 8.80 8.40 -0.05
C GLY A 77 9.65 7.13 -0.04
N GLY A 78 9.74 6.40 -1.15
CA GLY A 78 10.44 5.12 -1.19
C GLY A 78 10.45 4.39 -2.53
N VAL A 79 10.68 3.09 -2.43
CA VAL A 79 10.76 2.16 -3.56
C VAL A 79 9.60 1.18 -3.47
N ARG A 80 8.74 1.17 -4.49
CA ARG A 80 7.68 0.16 -4.69
C ARG A 80 8.21 -0.94 -5.58
N TRP A 81 7.76 -2.16 -5.31
CA TRP A 81 8.04 -3.27 -6.21
C TRP A 81 6.86 -4.22 -6.31
N ARG A 82 6.75 -4.86 -7.48
CA ARG A 82 5.77 -5.91 -7.77
C ARG A 82 6.45 -7.09 -8.46
N ARG A 83 6.16 -8.30 -7.99
CA ARG A 83 6.60 -9.57 -8.56
C ARG A 83 5.44 -10.56 -8.59
N GLY A 84 4.81 -10.70 -9.75
CA GLY A 84 3.60 -11.51 -9.89
C GLY A 84 2.49 -10.99 -8.98
N ARG A 85 2.07 -11.81 -8.00
CA ARG A 85 1.08 -11.41 -6.97
C ARG A 85 1.68 -10.77 -5.72
N SER A 86 3.00 -10.77 -5.60
CA SER A 86 3.69 -10.18 -4.45
C SER A 86 3.99 -8.72 -4.73
N THR A 87 3.75 -7.86 -3.75
CA THR A 87 4.02 -6.42 -3.80
C THR A 87 4.77 -6.03 -2.53
N GLY A 88 5.50 -4.92 -2.57
CA GLY A 88 6.14 -4.38 -1.39
C GLY A 88 6.55 -2.92 -1.57
N TYR A 89 6.85 -2.30 -0.43
CA TYR A 89 7.28 -0.91 -0.33
C TYR A 89 8.40 -0.78 0.70
N VAL A 90 9.44 0.00 0.38
CA VAL A 90 10.53 0.31 1.30
C VAL A 90 10.76 1.83 1.33
N PRO A 91 10.55 2.50 2.46
CA PRO A 91 10.75 3.94 2.56
C PRO A 91 12.24 4.31 2.53
N PHE A 92 12.57 5.48 1.98
CA PHE A 92 13.96 5.95 1.88
C PHE A 92 14.63 6.12 3.24
N THR A 93 13.88 6.45 4.28
CA THR A 93 14.35 6.53 5.66
C THR A 93 14.93 5.21 6.17
N ARG A 94 14.50 4.08 5.60
CA ARG A 94 15.02 2.74 5.93
C ARG A 94 16.14 2.27 5.02
N ILE A 95 16.46 2.99 3.96
CA ILE A 95 17.50 2.58 2.99
C ILE A 95 18.79 3.34 3.32
N ALA A 96 19.78 2.61 3.83
CA ALA A 96 21.10 3.15 4.12
C ALA A 96 21.89 3.43 2.84
N ASP A 97 21.82 2.51 1.86
CA ASP A 97 22.52 2.63 0.57
C ASP A 97 21.86 1.77 -0.51
N ALA A 98 22.21 2.00 -1.77
CA ALA A 98 21.73 1.21 -2.91
C ALA A 98 22.85 0.94 -3.93
N THR A 99 22.89 -0.26 -4.48
CA THR A 99 23.83 -0.62 -5.56
C THR A 99 23.15 -1.50 -6.61
N VAL A 100 23.64 -1.48 -7.85
CA VAL A 100 23.19 -2.42 -8.88
C VAL A 100 24.28 -3.46 -9.12
N ARG A 101 23.92 -4.74 -9.01
CA ARG A 101 24.81 -5.87 -9.30
C ARG A 101 24.35 -6.62 -10.53
N LYS A 102 25.30 -7.18 -11.28
CA LYS A 102 24.97 -8.15 -12.34
C LYS A 102 24.57 -9.46 -11.66
N GLY A 103 23.38 -9.97 -11.94
CA GLY A 103 23.00 -11.32 -11.50
C GLY A 103 23.96 -12.36 -12.09
N ILE A 104 24.22 -13.45 -11.36
CA ILE A 104 25.09 -14.54 -11.83
C ILE A 104 24.52 -15.13 -13.14
N VAL A 105 23.21 -15.32 -13.17
CA VAL A 105 22.44 -15.69 -14.34
C VAL A 105 21.15 -14.87 -14.33
N GLY A 106 20.97 -14.00 -15.32
CA GLY A 106 19.74 -13.23 -15.49
C GLY A 106 19.91 -11.70 -15.35
N PRO A 107 18.82 -10.99 -15.00
CA PRO A 107 18.77 -9.52 -15.02
C PRO A 107 19.72 -8.88 -14.01
N LYS A 108 19.97 -7.58 -14.18
CA LYS A 108 20.65 -6.80 -13.13
C LYS A 108 19.74 -6.75 -11.90
N VAL A 109 20.35 -6.72 -10.71
CA VAL A 109 19.65 -6.71 -9.43
C VAL A 109 19.96 -5.41 -8.72
N LEU A 110 18.91 -4.67 -8.35
CA LEU A 110 18.99 -3.56 -7.40
C LEU A 110 19.11 -4.14 -5.99
N VAL A 111 20.20 -3.83 -5.31
CA VAL A 111 20.48 -4.24 -3.94
C VAL A 111 20.32 -3.03 -3.04
N LEU A 112 19.32 -3.06 -2.17
CA LEU A 112 19.08 -2.05 -1.14
C LEU A 112 19.70 -2.53 0.17
N LEU A 113 20.63 -1.76 0.71
CA LEU A 113 21.15 -1.95 2.06
C LEU A 113 20.25 -1.17 3.01
N LEU A 114 19.65 -1.85 3.97
CA LEU A 114 18.73 -1.26 4.93
C LEU A 114 19.48 -0.72 6.16
N ALA A 115 18.91 0.28 6.83
CA ALA A 115 19.47 0.91 8.04
C ALA A 115 19.61 -0.07 9.21
N ASP A 116 18.80 -1.15 9.23
CA ASP A 116 18.87 -2.24 10.21
C ASP A 116 19.94 -3.30 9.86
N GLY A 117 20.77 -3.07 8.83
CA GLY A 117 21.76 -4.01 8.32
C GLY A 117 21.19 -5.08 7.41
N GLY A 118 19.88 -5.09 7.18
CA GLY A 118 19.20 -5.98 6.24
C GLY A 118 19.60 -5.70 4.78
N VAL A 119 19.39 -6.68 3.91
CA VAL A 119 19.65 -6.55 2.47
C VAL A 119 18.42 -7.00 1.69
N MET A 120 17.88 -6.11 0.86
CA MET A 120 16.81 -6.42 -0.08
C MET A 120 17.35 -6.46 -1.50
N LYS A 121 16.93 -7.46 -2.29
CA LYS A 121 17.37 -7.67 -3.68
C LYS A 121 16.15 -7.66 -4.59
N LEU A 122 16.13 -6.75 -5.56
CA LEU A 122 15.04 -6.57 -6.51
C LEU A 122 15.58 -6.75 -7.94
N GLY A 123 15.07 -7.71 -8.69
CA GLY A 123 15.49 -7.97 -10.07
C GLY A 123 14.91 -6.91 -11.03
N ILE A 124 15.75 -6.25 -11.83
CA ILE A 124 15.38 -5.13 -12.71
C ILE A 124 15.07 -5.66 -14.12
N GLN A 125 13.90 -5.34 -14.68
CA GLN A 125 13.52 -5.84 -16.01
C GLN A 125 13.56 -4.78 -17.12
N GLU A 126 12.81 -3.69 -16.94
CA GLU A 126 12.51 -2.75 -18.02
C GLU A 126 13.22 -1.41 -17.85
N THR A 127 13.37 -0.93 -16.61
CA THR A 127 14.00 0.35 -16.32
C THR A 127 15.52 0.28 -16.52
N PRO A 128 16.14 1.27 -17.20
CA PRO A 128 17.60 1.37 -17.30
C PRO A 128 18.24 1.34 -15.90
N PRO A 129 19.06 0.33 -15.56
CA PRO A 129 19.50 0.11 -14.18
C PRO A 129 20.28 1.28 -13.58
N ALA A 130 21.01 2.02 -14.40
CA ALA A 130 21.75 3.20 -13.97
C ALA A 130 20.82 4.38 -13.63
N ALA A 131 19.76 4.58 -14.41
CA ALA A 131 18.77 5.64 -14.14
C ALA A 131 17.99 5.35 -12.85
N LEU A 132 17.56 4.09 -12.68
CA LEU A 132 16.89 3.64 -11.45
C LEU A 132 17.79 3.84 -10.22
N LEU A 133 19.04 3.40 -10.30
CA LEU A 133 20.00 3.59 -9.20
C LEU A 133 20.24 5.07 -8.90
N GLY A 134 20.41 5.90 -9.92
CA GLY A 134 20.59 7.34 -9.78
C GLY A 134 19.40 8.01 -9.08
N ALA A 135 18.17 7.63 -9.45
CA ALA A 135 16.95 8.13 -8.80
C ALA A 135 16.90 7.76 -7.30
N VAL A 136 17.19 6.50 -6.96
CA VAL A 136 17.22 6.02 -5.57
C VAL A 136 18.30 6.74 -4.76
N LEU A 137 19.53 6.81 -5.25
CA LEU A 137 20.64 7.46 -4.54
C LEU A 137 20.42 8.98 -4.35
N ALA A 138 19.84 9.66 -5.35
CA ALA A 138 19.50 11.07 -5.25
C ALA A 138 18.42 11.33 -4.19
N ARG A 139 17.48 10.41 -3.99
CA ARG A 139 16.47 10.49 -2.94
C ARG A 139 17.06 10.22 -1.55
N ILE A 140 17.85 9.15 -1.40
CA ILE A 140 18.55 8.84 -0.13
C ILE A 140 19.41 10.02 0.34
N SER A 141 20.16 10.64 -0.58
CA SER A 141 21.04 11.77 -0.26
C SER A 141 20.26 13.01 0.20
N ARG A 142 19.09 13.26 -0.42
CA ARG A 142 18.18 14.35 -0.01
C ARG A 142 17.61 14.14 1.39
N CYS A 143 17.24 12.91 1.75
CA CYS A 143 16.75 12.59 3.10
C CYS A 143 17.83 12.79 4.17
N LYS A 144 19.08 12.41 3.90
CA LYS A 144 20.20 12.49 4.88
C LYS A 144 20.69 13.90 5.17
N SER A 145 20.53 14.83 4.24
CA SER A 145 21.15 16.17 4.33
C SER A 145 20.29 17.20 5.08
N ALA A 146 19.14 16.79 5.62
CA ALA A 146 18.17 17.69 6.22
C ALA A 146 18.26 17.72 7.75
N PRO A 147 18.40 18.89 8.38
CA PRO A 147 18.24 19.00 9.83
C PRO A 147 16.77 18.74 10.19
N ALA A 148 16.52 17.77 11.08
CA ALA A 148 15.18 17.47 11.57
C ALA A 148 14.63 18.65 12.40
N PRO A 149 13.41 19.15 12.15
CA PRO A 149 12.83 20.24 12.91
C PRO A 149 12.36 19.79 14.32
N PRO A 150 12.37 20.70 15.31
CA PRO A 150 11.91 20.41 16.67
C PRO A 150 10.38 20.51 16.73
N ILE A 151 9.72 19.38 16.59
CA ILE A 151 8.36 19.16 17.05
C ILE A 151 8.44 17.88 17.89
N GLU A 152 7.67 17.72 18.97
CA GLU A 152 7.56 16.46 19.74
C GLU A 152 6.83 15.37 18.93
N LEU A 153 7.25 15.15 17.67
CA LEU A 153 6.76 14.19 16.68
C LEU A 153 6.98 12.75 17.15
N GLU A 154 7.88 12.57 18.11
CA GLU A 154 8.05 11.31 18.84
C GLU A 154 6.72 10.83 19.45
N ALA A 155 5.84 11.75 19.88
CA ALA A 155 4.50 11.40 20.38
C ALA A 155 3.57 10.87 19.27
N LEU A 156 3.85 11.18 18.00
CA LEU A 156 3.12 10.69 16.83
C LEU A 156 3.74 9.43 16.23
N ALA A 157 4.86 8.93 16.77
CA ALA A 157 5.49 7.71 16.28
C ALA A 157 4.56 6.50 16.42
N ARG A 158 4.63 5.56 15.48
CA ARG A 158 3.71 4.42 15.45
C ARG A 158 4.02 3.36 16.51
N ASP A 159 5.30 3.16 16.84
CA ASP A 159 5.79 2.22 17.86
C ASP A 159 5.23 0.79 17.75
N GLY A 160 5.04 0.31 16.51
CA GLY A 160 4.54 -1.03 16.23
C GLY A 160 3.03 -1.24 16.43
N ARG A 161 2.26 -0.19 16.75
CA ARG A 161 0.80 -0.23 16.79
C ARG A 161 0.20 -0.51 15.40
N SER A 162 -1.01 -1.06 15.34
CA SER A 162 -1.73 -1.18 14.06
C SER A 162 -2.11 0.20 13.53
N LEU A 163 -2.26 0.35 12.21
CA LEU A 163 -2.61 1.63 11.60
C LEU A 163 -3.87 2.25 12.23
N THR A 164 -4.94 1.48 12.40
CA THR A 164 -6.20 1.97 12.99
C THR A 164 -6.03 2.44 14.44
N ALA A 165 -5.33 1.67 15.27
CA ALA A 165 -5.12 2.04 16.68
C ALA A 165 -4.24 3.30 16.78
N TRP A 166 -3.18 3.36 15.99
CA TRP A 166 -2.29 4.50 15.95
C TRP A 166 -2.99 5.78 15.45
N MET A 167 -3.78 5.70 14.37
CA MET A 167 -4.55 6.87 13.89
C MET A 167 -5.60 7.33 14.91
N ALA A 168 -6.22 6.42 15.66
CA ALA A 168 -7.12 6.79 16.76
C ALA A 168 -6.39 7.57 17.86
N ASP A 169 -5.17 7.15 18.23
CA ASP A 169 -4.32 7.85 19.20
C ASP A 169 -3.88 9.23 18.68
N VAL A 170 -3.49 9.32 17.40
CA VAL A 170 -3.15 10.60 16.74
C VAL A 170 -4.34 11.54 16.81
N ARG A 171 -5.54 11.08 16.40
CA ARG A 171 -6.77 11.88 16.47
C ARG A 171 -7.11 12.31 17.89
N ALA A 172 -6.99 11.42 18.87
CA ALA A 172 -7.25 11.75 20.26
C ALA A 172 -6.28 12.84 20.76
N SER A 173 -5.00 12.75 20.38
CA SER A 173 -3.95 13.67 20.77
C SER A 173 -4.05 15.05 20.12
N THR A 174 -4.67 15.15 18.94
CA THR A 174 -4.81 16.41 18.19
C THR A 174 -6.20 17.02 18.25
N SER A 175 -7.20 16.27 18.71
CA SER A 175 -8.57 16.77 18.88
C SER A 175 -8.66 17.77 20.04
N THR A 176 -9.15 18.97 19.75
CA THR A 176 -9.41 20.04 20.73
C THR A 176 -10.64 19.76 21.62
N SER A 177 -11.37 18.67 21.36
CA SER A 177 -12.70 18.40 21.92
C SER A 177 -12.69 17.52 23.18
N THR A 178 -11.54 16.97 23.59
CA THR A 178 -11.49 16.12 24.81
C THR A 178 -11.29 16.97 26.07
N THR A 179 -12.27 16.87 26.97
CA THR A 179 -12.56 17.78 28.09
C THR A 179 -11.58 17.67 29.28
N ALA A 180 -10.41 17.05 29.14
CA ALA A 180 -9.55 16.72 30.28
C ALA A 180 -8.05 17.01 30.04
N TYR A 181 -7.64 18.19 30.51
CA TYR A 181 -6.36 18.44 31.17
C TYR A 181 -5.04 18.71 30.41
N ARG A 182 -4.99 18.81 29.07
CA ARG A 182 -3.78 19.36 28.40
C ARG A 182 -4.11 20.28 27.22
N THR A 183 -4.20 21.58 27.52
CA THR A 183 -4.26 22.71 26.58
C THR A 183 -2.92 22.97 25.88
N ARG A 184 -2.36 21.97 25.19
CA ARG A 184 -1.28 22.26 24.23
C ARG A 184 -1.96 22.49 22.89
N ALA A 185 -1.94 23.73 22.41
CA ALA A 185 -2.47 24.04 21.09
C ALA A 185 -1.72 23.19 20.06
N THR A 186 -2.46 22.43 19.26
CA THR A 186 -1.90 21.71 18.12
C THR A 186 -1.32 22.74 17.15
N ASP A 187 -0.01 22.70 16.92
CA ASP A 187 0.65 23.57 15.94
C ASP A 187 0.34 23.06 14.52
N LEU A 188 -0.68 23.64 13.90
CA LEU A 188 -1.15 23.26 12.56
C LEU A 188 -0.09 23.54 11.49
N ASP A 189 0.67 24.63 11.62
CA ASP A 189 1.74 24.98 10.68
C ASP A 189 2.90 23.97 10.76
N ALA A 190 3.19 23.45 11.96
CA ALA A 190 4.13 22.35 12.15
C ALA A 190 3.66 21.05 11.48
N LEU A 191 2.38 20.69 11.63
CA LEU A 191 1.81 19.50 10.97
C LEU A 191 1.79 19.66 9.45
N GLU A 192 1.43 20.84 8.93
CA GLU A 192 1.44 21.11 7.49
C GLU A 192 2.86 21.00 6.93
N ARG A 193 3.84 21.62 7.59
CA ARG A 193 5.27 21.44 7.23
C ARG A 193 5.69 19.98 7.31
N ALA A 194 5.25 19.25 8.33
CA ALA A 194 5.60 17.84 8.50
C ALA A 194 5.04 16.96 7.36
N TYR A 195 3.81 17.25 6.92
CA TYR A 195 3.17 16.56 5.80
C TYR A 195 3.82 16.87 4.44
N LEU A 196 4.04 18.16 4.16
CA LEU A 196 4.56 18.65 2.87
C LEU A 196 6.04 18.32 2.66
N ASP A 197 6.81 18.14 3.73
CA ASP A 197 8.20 17.75 3.62
C ASP A 197 8.33 16.26 3.28
N GLU A 198 8.56 15.96 1.99
CA GLU A 198 8.79 14.61 1.46
C GLU A 198 9.93 13.85 2.16
N ARG A 199 10.83 14.54 2.86
CA ARG A 199 11.96 13.94 3.57
C ARG A 199 11.55 13.31 4.89
N ASN A 200 10.40 13.72 5.44
CA ASN A 200 9.89 13.14 6.66
C ASN A 200 9.50 11.68 6.45
N ASP A 201 9.62 10.91 7.52
CA ASP A 201 9.20 9.52 7.51
C ASP A 201 7.72 9.40 7.04
N PRO A 202 7.39 8.45 6.16
CA PRO A 202 6.01 8.29 5.70
C PRO A 202 5.00 8.09 6.82
N GLU A 203 5.39 7.49 7.95
CA GLU A 203 4.53 7.39 9.12
C GLU A 203 4.28 8.77 9.73
N LEU A 204 5.31 9.59 9.83
CA LEU A 204 5.14 10.95 10.34
C LEU A 204 4.22 11.78 9.43
N ARG A 205 4.42 11.71 8.11
CA ARG A 205 3.55 12.36 7.13
C ARG A 205 2.11 11.85 7.24
N ALA A 206 1.93 10.54 7.50
CA ALA A 206 0.62 9.91 7.69
C ALA A 206 -0.08 10.36 8.99
N ALA A 207 0.65 10.52 10.09
CA ALA A 207 0.09 11.09 11.32
C ALA A 207 -0.27 12.57 11.13
N ALA A 208 0.62 13.34 10.49
CA ALA A 208 0.41 14.76 10.24
C ALA A 208 -0.81 15.00 9.35
N ILE A 209 -0.93 14.29 8.23
CA ILE A 209 -2.08 14.42 7.33
C ILE A 209 -3.38 14.00 8.03
N HIS A 210 -3.36 12.92 8.82
CA HIS A 210 -4.54 12.48 9.55
C HIS A 210 -4.98 13.51 10.58
N ALA A 211 -4.03 14.08 11.32
CA ALA A 211 -4.30 15.14 12.29
C ALA A 211 -4.87 16.41 11.64
N LEU A 212 -4.31 16.85 10.51
CA LEU A 212 -4.80 18.01 9.75
C LEU A 212 -6.23 17.77 9.26
N LEU A 213 -6.50 16.62 8.65
CA LEU A 213 -7.82 16.27 8.14
C LEU A 213 -8.85 16.11 9.27
N ALA A 214 -8.45 15.52 10.41
CA ALA A 214 -9.32 15.37 11.57
C ALA A 214 -9.70 16.69 12.24
N ASN A 215 -8.93 17.78 12.01
CA ASN A 215 -9.29 19.12 12.47
C ASN A 215 -10.52 19.69 11.74
N GLY A 216 -10.76 19.27 10.50
CA GLY A 216 -11.97 19.59 9.75
C GLY A 216 -11.96 20.96 9.04
N ASP A 217 -10.81 21.62 8.90
CA ASP A 217 -10.69 22.81 8.05
C ASP A 217 -10.86 22.44 6.56
N ALA A 218 -11.96 22.87 5.96
CA ALA A 218 -12.32 22.54 4.58
C ALA A 218 -11.26 22.95 3.56
N ALA A 219 -10.62 24.12 3.73
CA ALA A 219 -9.58 24.60 2.82
C ALA A 219 -8.30 23.74 2.94
N CYS A 220 -7.96 23.32 4.16
CA CYS A 220 -6.88 22.37 4.38
C CYS A 220 -7.19 20.99 3.76
N VAL A 221 -8.41 20.49 3.95
CA VAL A 221 -8.87 19.20 3.39
C VAL A 221 -8.77 19.19 1.86
N GLU A 222 -9.24 20.25 1.20
CA GLU A 222 -9.19 20.36 -0.27
C GLU A 222 -7.75 20.40 -0.79
N ARG A 223 -6.87 21.20 -0.16
CA ARG A 223 -5.44 21.26 -0.52
C ARG A 223 -4.76 19.91 -0.35
N ILE A 224 -5.00 19.22 0.76
CA ILE A 224 -4.45 17.89 1.04
C ILE A 224 -4.94 16.86 0.03
N ALA A 225 -6.25 16.86 -0.27
CA ALA A 225 -6.82 15.94 -1.24
C ALA A 225 -6.21 16.14 -2.63
N ALA A 226 -5.94 17.38 -3.03
CA ALA A 226 -5.31 17.72 -4.31
C ALA A 226 -3.83 17.34 -4.39
N SER A 227 -3.11 17.28 -3.26
CA SER A 227 -1.70 16.86 -3.22
C SER A 227 -1.50 15.35 -3.10
N LEU A 228 -2.56 14.58 -2.80
CA LEU A 228 -2.50 13.12 -2.85
C LEU A 228 -2.59 12.63 -4.30
N GLY A 229 -1.69 11.73 -4.68
CA GLY A 229 -1.68 11.12 -6.00
C GLY A 229 -1.01 9.75 -6.02
N PRO A 230 -0.87 9.10 -7.18
CA PRO A 230 -0.31 7.76 -7.29
C PRO A 230 1.09 7.63 -6.67
N GLY A 231 1.90 8.69 -6.70
CA GLY A 231 3.23 8.74 -6.07
C GLY A 231 3.24 8.93 -4.54
N SER A 232 2.09 9.17 -3.91
CA SER A 232 2.02 9.37 -2.45
C SER A 232 2.25 8.05 -1.70
N PRO A 233 3.01 8.04 -0.58
CA PRO A 233 3.26 6.79 0.15
C PRO A 233 1.97 6.08 0.56
N PRO A 234 1.88 4.74 0.43
CA PRO A 234 0.63 4.00 0.68
C PRO A 234 0.02 4.24 2.07
N ILE A 235 0.87 4.39 3.10
CA ILE A 235 0.41 4.65 4.47
C ILE A 235 -0.18 6.05 4.65
N VAL A 236 0.31 7.04 3.91
CA VAL A 236 -0.21 8.42 3.91
C VAL A 236 -1.60 8.44 3.29
N VAL A 237 -1.79 7.75 2.16
CA VAL A 237 -3.09 7.59 1.51
C VAL A 237 -4.08 6.89 2.44
N ALA A 238 -3.68 5.79 3.08
CA ALA A 238 -4.55 5.06 4.00
C ALA A 238 -4.93 5.89 5.24
N ALA A 239 -3.97 6.63 5.82
CA ALA A 239 -4.23 7.52 6.95
C ALA A 239 -5.21 8.67 6.59
N ALA A 240 -5.05 9.25 5.42
CA ALA A 240 -5.97 10.27 4.90
C ALA A 240 -7.38 9.68 4.65
N SER A 241 -7.47 8.45 4.17
CA SER A 241 -8.75 7.76 3.96
C SER A 241 -9.48 7.51 5.27
N LEU A 242 -8.76 7.13 6.33
CA LEU A 242 -9.33 6.98 7.69
C LEU A 242 -9.85 8.30 8.27
N ALA A 243 -9.34 9.44 7.80
CA ALA A 243 -9.90 10.75 8.13
C ALA A 243 -11.11 11.15 7.25
N GLY A 244 -11.41 10.38 6.20
CA GLY A 244 -12.59 10.54 5.34
C GLY A 244 -12.36 11.34 4.05
N SER A 245 -11.12 11.52 3.59
CA SER A 245 -10.82 12.47 2.50
C SER A 245 -9.85 11.93 1.44
N VAL A 246 -10.21 10.85 0.72
CA VAL A 246 -9.38 10.25 -0.34
C VAL A 246 -10.22 9.65 -1.47
N ASP A 247 -9.71 9.73 -2.70
CA ASP A 247 -10.23 8.99 -3.87
C ASP A 247 -10.19 7.47 -3.64
N PRO A 248 -11.33 6.76 -3.75
CA PRO A 248 -11.37 5.30 -3.61
C PRO A 248 -10.37 4.53 -4.49
N GLN A 249 -10.08 5.01 -5.71
CA GLN A 249 -9.12 4.32 -6.59
C GLN A 249 -7.70 4.37 -6.05
N LEU A 250 -7.31 5.53 -5.52
CA LEU A 250 -6.00 5.72 -4.92
C LEU A 250 -5.84 4.88 -3.65
N LEU A 251 -6.92 4.78 -2.85
CA LEU A 251 -6.95 3.89 -1.68
C LEU A 251 -6.79 2.43 -2.08
N ASP A 252 -7.56 1.95 -3.06
CA ASP A 252 -7.50 0.57 -3.54
C ASP A 252 -6.10 0.18 -4.04
N GLU A 253 -5.39 1.13 -4.66
CA GLU A 253 -4.00 0.94 -5.04
C GLU A 253 -3.07 0.88 -3.82
N ALA A 254 -3.16 1.86 -2.91
CA ALA A 254 -2.34 1.92 -1.70
C ALA A 254 -2.47 0.65 -0.83
N LEU A 255 -3.69 0.11 -0.69
CA LEU A 255 -3.96 -1.10 0.08
C LEU A 255 -3.21 -2.33 -0.44
N ARG A 256 -2.84 -2.37 -1.74
CA ARG A 256 -2.06 -3.47 -2.33
C ARG A 256 -0.62 -3.52 -1.83
N TYR A 257 -0.09 -2.39 -1.35
CA TYR A 257 1.29 -2.29 -0.87
C TYR A 257 1.39 -2.32 0.66
N LEU A 258 0.27 -2.19 1.38
CA LEU A 258 0.25 -2.21 2.83
C LEU A 258 0.29 -3.64 3.40
N PRO A 259 0.98 -3.84 4.55
CA PRO A 259 0.93 -5.10 5.28
C PRO A 259 -0.51 -5.47 5.64
N ALA A 260 -0.82 -6.77 5.70
CA ALA A 260 -2.17 -7.26 6.03
C ALA A 260 -2.70 -6.73 7.38
N ALA A 261 -1.81 -6.45 8.34
CA ALA A 261 -2.18 -5.86 9.64
C ALA A 261 -2.67 -4.40 9.54
N ASP A 262 -2.34 -3.71 8.44
CA ASP A 262 -2.64 -2.30 8.20
C ASP A 262 -3.71 -2.08 7.16
N GLN A 263 -4.24 -3.15 6.58
CA GLN A 263 -5.41 -3.07 5.72
C GLN A 263 -6.62 -2.89 6.62
N PRO A 264 -7.27 -1.70 6.63
CA PRO A 264 -8.38 -1.44 7.55
C PRO A 264 -9.48 -2.45 7.28
N ALA A 265 -10.01 -3.09 8.32
CA ALA A 265 -11.14 -4.01 8.19
C ALA A 265 -12.36 -3.32 7.53
N GLU A 266 -12.49 -2.01 7.75
CA GLU A 266 -13.55 -1.15 7.21
C GLU A 266 -13.29 -0.62 5.80
N ALA A 267 -12.03 -0.63 5.34
CA ALA A 267 -11.66 -0.22 3.98
C ALA A 267 -11.81 -1.34 2.95
N ARG A 268 -12.20 -2.55 3.38
CA ARG A 268 -12.88 -3.46 2.46
C ARG A 268 -14.13 -2.71 2.03
N PRO A 269 -14.32 -2.39 0.73
CA PRO A 269 -15.51 -1.72 0.29
C PRO A 269 -16.68 -2.54 0.84
N ARG A 270 -17.39 -1.99 1.82
CA ARG A 270 -18.77 -2.38 2.04
C ARG A 270 -19.37 -2.03 0.70
N VAL A 271 -19.53 -3.02 -0.16
CA VAL A 271 -20.39 -2.91 -1.32
C VAL A 271 -21.65 -2.33 -0.71
N ARG A 272 -21.85 -1.02 -0.87
CA ARG A 272 -23.16 -0.42 -0.74
C ARG A 272 -23.88 -1.09 -1.88
N VAL A 273 -24.45 -2.25 -1.57
CA VAL A 273 -25.63 -2.72 -2.25
C VAL A 273 -26.52 -1.50 -2.14
N ALA A 274 -26.62 -0.74 -3.24
CA ALA A 274 -27.60 0.32 -3.33
C ALA A 274 -28.87 -0.31 -2.76
N PRO A 275 -29.50 0.29 -1.72
CA PRO A 275 -30.70 -0.28 -1.15
C PRO A 275 -31.58 -0.60 -2.35
N ALA A 276 -31.81 -1.90 -2.58
CA ALA A 276 -32.46 -2.38 -3.79
C ALA A 276 -33.64 -1.46 -3.96
N ALA A 277 -33.62 -0.64 -5.01
CA ALA A 277 -34.64 0.36 -5.25
C ALA A 277 -35.93 -0.39 -5.03
N ARG A 278 -36.64 -0.03 -3.95
CA ARG A 278 -37.88 -0.67 -3.57
C ARG A 278 -38.70 -0.45 -4.83
N ILE A 279 -38.90 -1.51 -5.60
CA ILE A 279 -39.83 -1.50 -6.71
C ILE A 279 -41.15 -1.31 -5.99
N GLU A 280 -41.49 -0.04 -5.79
CA GLU A 280 -42.80 0.37 -5.34
C GLU A 280 -43.74 -0.22 -6.38
N ALA A 281 -44.45 -1.25 -5.94
CA ALA A 281 -45.59 -1.79 -6.62
C ALA A 281 -46.46 -0.58 -6.98
N ARG A 282 -46.45 -0.23 -8.26
CA ARG A 282 -47.27 0.82 -8.83
C ARG A 282 -48.71 0.34 -8.75
N ALA A 283 -49.37 0.66 -7.64
CA ALA A 283 -50.82 0.65 -7.58
C ALA A 283 -51.35 1.72 -8.55
N PRO A 284 -52.34 1.42 -9.40
CA PRO A 284 -53.03 2.45 -10.15
C PRO A 284 -53.96 3.19 -9.18
N ILE A 285 -53.65 4.46 -8.91
CA ILE A 285 -54.61 5.37 -8.29
C ILE A 285 -55.25 6.14 -9.44
N GLU A 286 -56.54 5.89 -9.60
CA GLU A 286 -57.48 6.64 -10.41
C GLU A 286 -57.58 8.09 -9.91
N GLU A 287 -58.03 8.95 -10.84
CA GLU A 287 -58.88 10.10 -10.56
C GLU A 287 -58.25 11.29 -9.81
N ILE A 288 -58.00 12.37 -10.54
CA ILE A 288 -58.37 13.74 -10.15
C ILE A 288 -58.59 14.55 -11.44
N THR A 289 -59.88 14.76 -11.70
CA THR A 289 -60.54 16.01 -12.10
C THR A 289 -59.68 17.25 -12.40
N ASP A 290 -59.93 17.75 -13.61
CA ASP A 290 -60.56 19.06 -13.87
C ASP A 290 -59.68 20.29 -14.15
N THR A 291 -60.25 21.09 -15.07
CA THR A 291 -60.03 22.49 -15.43
C THR A 291 -58.67 22.94 -16.00
N ARG A 292 -58.63 23.04 -17.33
CA ARG A 292 -58.31 24.27 -18.09
C ARG A 292 -58.62 24.05 -19.56
N ASP A 293 -59.72 24.63 -20.01
CA ASP A 293 -59.80 25.95 -20.65
C ASP A 293 -59.35 25.89 -22.10
N ASP A 294 -60.33 26.18 -22.94
CA ASP A 294 -60.21 26.98 -24.16
C ASP A 294 -59.01 26.71 -25.05
N GLU A 295 -59.26 26.01 -26.16
CA GLU A 295 -59.25 26.69 -27.45
C GLU A 295 -59.73 25.79 -28.59
N ALA A 296 -60.38 26.45 -29.54
CA ALA A 296 -60.53 26.03 -30.93
C ALA A 296 -61.41 24.79 -31.20
N ARG A 297 -62.70 25.04 -31.47
CA ARG A 297 -63.22 25.26 -32.83
C ARG A 297 -63.43 23.99 -33.64
N SER A 298 -64.64 23.92 -34.16
CA SER A 298 -64.97 23.39 -35.49
C SER A 298 -64.81 21.89 -35.68
N ALA A 299 -65.91 21.16 -35.46
CA ALA A 299 -66.74 20.72 -36.58
C ALA A 299 -67.65 19.58 -36.13
N ARG A 300 -68.97 19.83 -36.08
CA ARG A 300 -69.98 18.84 -36.49
C ARG A 300 -71.35 19.50 -36.61
N PRO A 301 -71.89 19.63 -37.83
CA PRO A 301 -73.26 20.03 -38.04
C PRO A 301 -74.21 18.82 -38.03
N ARG A 302 -75.40 19.08 -37.46
CA ARG A 302 -76.74 18.67 -37.91
C ARG A 302 -77.22 17.26 -37.59
N LEU A 303 -77.97 17.23 -36.49
CA LEU A 303 -79.26 16.56 -36.30
C LEU A 303 -80.07 16.42 -37.61
N ARG A 304 -80.45 15.19 -37.95
CA ARG A 304 -81.67 14.88 -38.70
C ARG A 304 -82.66 14.26 -37.73
N ARG A 305 -83.79 14.93 -37.53
CA ARG A 305 -84.99 14.34 -36.91
C ARG A 305 -85.64 13.36 -37.91
N PRO A 306 -86.18 12.21 -37.46
CA PRO A 306 -87.12 11.43 -38.25
C PRO A 306 -88.54 12.06 -38.21
N PRO A 307 -89.34 11.89 -39.27
CA PRO A 307 -90.75 12.30 -39.34
C PRO A 307 -91.69 11.21 -38.76
N PRO A 308 -93.02 11.45 -38.67
CA PRO A 308 -93.90 11.04 -37.57
C PRO A 308 -94.20 9.54 -37.47
#